data_AF-A0A7C3MD64-F1
#
_entry.id   AF-A0A7C3MD64-F1
#
_cell.length_a   1.000
_cell.length_b   1.000
_cell.length_c   1.000
_cell.angle_alpha   90.00
_cell.angle_beta   90.00
_cell.angle_gamma   90.00
#
_symmetry.space_group_name_H-M   'P 1'
#
loop_
_entity.id
_entity.type
_entity.pdbx_description
1 polymer ?
#
loop_
_entity_poly.entity_id
_entity_poly.type
_entity_poly.pdbx_seq_one_letter_code
_entity_poly.pdbx_strand_id
1 'polypeptide(L)'
;MSWVRTIATIAFAAVIALAVCGCGPSDQRTADEQKEPYFLLGKKKAAMLDYKGAAEAFEKALEFNPRNASAHFELALLYEKDETDLVGAIYHFDRYLRLRPDAPNAGIVKDRLLRCKQLLASSVQPVSPAPALQRELERLTIENRELRRQLDAWQTHYTITQQQQQVRATATEPAPEQTARAAVAQPVATVQIAQAPRAVQQAPATSASVRKHIVQPGESPYSIARKYGVKLDALLGANPGIDPRRLRVGQTLTIPAQ
;
A
#
# COMPACT_ATOMS: atom_id res chain seq x y z
N MET A 1 41.12 -16.73 30.76
CA MET A 1 41.00 -15.27 30.47
C MET A 1 40.16 -14.93 29.24
N SER A 2 39.67 -15.88 28.44
CA SER A 2 38.86 -15.63 27.23
C SER A 2 37.37 -15.35 27.51
N TRP A 3 36.80 -15.91 28.57
CA TRP A 3 35.37 -15.76 28.90
C TRP A 3 34.94 -14.35 29.32
N VAL A 4 35.85 -13.55 29.89
CA VAL A 4 35.55 -12.16 30.25
C VAL A 4 35.43 -11.27 28.99
N ARG A 5 36.16 -11.60 27.93
CA ARG A 5 36.13 -10.87 26.65
C ARG A 5 34.84 -11.15 25.87
N THR A 6 34.33 -12.38 25.91
CA THR A 6 33.07 -12.76 25.24
C THR A 6 31.83 -12.16 25.91
N ILE A 7 31.81 -12.08 27.25
CA ILE A 7 30.71 -11.42 27.98
C ILE A 7 30.70 -9.92 27.70
N ALA A 8 31.88 -9.28 27.64
CA ALA A 8 32.01 -7.87 27.30
C ALA A 8 31.51 -7.55 25.87
N THR A 9 31.80 -8.42 24.89
CA THR A 9 31.32 -8.22 23.50
C THR A 9 29.82 -8.42 23.34
N ILE A 10 29.22 -9.36 24.08
CA ILE A 10 27.76 -9.59 24.04
C ILE A 10 27.02 -8.44 24.74
N ALA A 11 27.54 -7.92 25.85
CA ALA A 11 27.00 -6.75 26.52
C ALA A 11 27.09 -5.49 25.63
N PHE A 12 28.18 -5.31 24.89
CA PHE A 12 28.34 -4.18 23.96
C PHE A 12 27.39 -4.27 22.76
N ALA A 13 27.17 -5.48 22.21
CA ALA A 13 26.19 -5.70 21.14
C ALA A 13 24.74 -5.48 21.59
N ALA A 14 24.40 -5.82 22.85
CA ALA A 14 23.07 -5.57 23.43
C ALA A 14 22.82 -4.06 23.65
N VAL A 15 23.85 -3.29 24.01
CA VAL A 15 23.76 -1.83 24.14
C VAL A 15 23.59 -1.14 22.77
N ILE A 16 24.21 -1.66 21.71
CA ILE A 16 24.01 -1.15 20.33
C ILE A 16 22.61 -1.52 19.80
N ALA A 17 22.09 -2.71 20.13
CA ALA A 17 20.73 -3.11 19.74
C ALA A 17 19.65 -2.28 20.46
N LEU A 18 19.89 -1.86 21.71
CA LEU A 18 19.00 -0.96 22.44
C LEU A 18 19.08 0.50 21.95
N ALA A 19 20.18 0.91 21.32
CA ALA A 19 20.33 2.25 20.74
C ALA A 19 19.57 2.45 19.41
N VAL A 20 19.09 1.38 18.78
CA VAL A 20 18.29 1.44 17.53
C VAL A 20 16.78 1.44 17.81
N CYS A 21 16.36 1.28 19.07
CA CYS A 21 14.94 1.19 19.44
C CYS A 21 14.29 2.51 19.89
N GLY A 22 14.99 3.64 19.86
CA GLY A 22 14.44 4.92 20.34
C GLY A 22 14.40 5.98 19.25
N CYS A 23 13.20 6.36 18.81
CA CYS A 23 12.88 7.45 17.87
C CYS A 23 13.15 7.13 16.39
N GLY A 24 12.09 6.75 15.67
CA GLY A 24 12.13 6.73 14.21
C GLY A 24 12.24 8.16 13.64
N PRO A 25 12.70 8.30 12.37
CA PRO A 25 12.86 9.61 11.72
C PRO A 25 11.56 10.41 11.60
N SER A 26 10.39 9.77 11.73
CA SER A 26 9.07 10.42 11.78
C SER A 26 8.84 11.22 13.05
N ASP A 27 9.25 10.70 14.21
CA ASP A 27 9.07 11.38 15.50
C ASP A 27 9.99 12.59 15.62
N GLN A 28 11.23 12.44 15.15
CA GLN A 28 12.21 13.51 15.13
C GLN A 28 11.78 14.65 14.20
N ARG A 29 11.31 14.34 12.98
CA ARG A 29 10.74 15.36 12.06
C ARG A 29 9.53 16.08 12.66
N THR A 30 8.68 15.37 13.39
CA THR A 30 7.53 15.98 14.07
C THR A 30 7.97 16.97 15.13
N ALA A 31 8.94 16.58 15.95
CA ALA A 31 9.49 17.47 16.97
C ALA A 31 10.17 18.70 16.37
N ASP A 32 10.79 18.57 15.19
CA ASP A 32 11.50 19.68 14.55
C ASP A 32 10.54 20.67 13.87
N GLU A 33 9.53 20.18 13.15
CA GLU A 33 8.47 21.01 12.56
C GLU A 33 7.71 21.84 13.62
N GLN A 34 7.51 21.27 14.81
CA GLN A 34 6.79 21.92 15.90
C GLN A 34 7.61 23.00 16.62
N LYS A 35 8.92 23.07 16.40
CA LYS A 35 9.80 24.10 16.95
C LYS A 35 9.92 25.32 16.03
N GLU A 36 9.36 25.27 14.83
CA GLU A 36 9.44 26.38 13.88
C GLU A 36 8.78 27.64 14.46
N PRO A 37 9.39 28.83 14.27
CA PRO A 37 8.99 30.05 14.97
C PRO A 37 7.56 30.48 14.61
N TYR A 38 7.17 30.37 13.34
CA TYR A 38 5.82 30.71 12.88
C TYR A 38 4.78 29.66 13.28
N PHE A 39 5.17 28.38 13.38
CA PHE A 39 4.28 27.34 13.91
C PHE A 39 3.97 27.58 15.39
N LEU A 40 5.00 27.86 16.20
CA LEU A 40 4.85 28.20 17.61
C LEU A 40 4.00 29.47 17.81
N LEU A 41 4.20 30.49 16.95
CA LEU A 41 3.37 31.68 16.94
C LEU A 41 1.90 31.35 16.68
N GLY A 42 1.63 30.48 15.69
CA GLY A 42 0.28 29.99 15.40
C GLY A 42 -0.35 29.29 16.60
N LYS A 43 0.39 28.38 17.27
CA LYS A 43 -0.07 27.71 18.50
C LYS A 43 -0.37 28.71 19.62
N LYS A 44 0.48 29.72 19.82
CA LYS A 44 0.26 30.77 20.83
C LYS A 44 -1.00 31.57 20.54
N LYS A 45 -1.21 31.97 19.28
CA LYS A 45 -2.42 32.69 18.88
C LYS A 45 -3.69 31.85 19.01
N ALA A 46 -3.64 30.58 18.62
CA ALA A 46 -4.74 29.64 18.79
C ALA A 46 -5.11 29.46 20.28
N ALA A 47 -4.11 29.40 21.17
CA ALA A 47 -4.34 29.35 22.62
C ALA A 47 -4.99 30.64 23.17
N MET A 48 -4.77 31.79 22.52
CA MET A 48 -5.43 33.06 22.82
C MET A 48 -6.83 33.18 22.14
N LEU A 49 -7.32 32.11 21.51
CA LEU A 49 -8.58 32.09 20.74
C LEU A 49 -8.59 33.01 19.51
N ASP A 50 -7.42 33.54 19.12
CA ASP A 50 -7.23 34.28 17.88
C ASP A 50 -7.04 33.29 16.72
N TYR A 51 -8.13 32.66 16.30
CA TYR A 51 -8.13 31.63 15.25
C TYR A 51 -7.68 32.20 13.90
N LYS A 52 -8.13 33.41 13.56
CA LYS A 52 -7.73 34.09 12.33
C LYS A 52 -6.24 34.38 12.32
N GLY A 53 -5.72 35.00 13.38
CA GLY A 53 -4.29 35.28 13.47
C GLY A 53 -3.45 34.00 13.58
N ALA A 54 -3.98 32.92 14.15
CA ALA A 54 -3.34 31.61 14.16
C ALA A 54 -3.22 31.03 12.74
N ALA A 55 -4.28 31.11 11.94
CA ALA A 55 -4.26 30.69 10.53
C ALA A 55 -3.17 31.45 9.75
N GLU A 56 -3.13 32.78 9.85
CA GLU A 56 -2.09 33.61 9.21
C GLU A 56 -0.66 33.21 9.63
N ALA A 57 -0.47 32.84 10.89
CA ALA A 57 0.84 32.42 11.39
C ALA A 57 1.23 31.03 10.88
N PHE A 58 0.28 30.09 10.79
CA PHE A 58 0.54 28.78 10.19
C PHE A 58 0.75 28.86 8.67
N GLU A 59 0.04 29.75 7.97
CA GLU A 59 0.27 30.02 6.54
C GLU A 59 1.69 30.53 6.32
N LYS A 60 2.15 31.50 7.13
CA LYS A 60 3.56 31.93 7.10
C LYS A 60 4.52 30.78 7.37
N ALA A 61 4.22 29.88 8.31
CA ALA A 61 5.05 28.70 8.52
C ALA A 61 5.17 27.84 7.25
N LEU A 62 4.08 27.69 6.49
CA LEU A 62 4.06 26.97 5.21
C LEU A 62 4.75 27.72 4.06
N GLU A 63 4.81 29.05 4.09
CA GLU A 63 5.61 29.85 3.14
C GLU A 63 7.10 29.52 3.29
N PHE A 64 7.60 29.40 4.52
CA PHE A 64 8.99 29.05 4.79
C PHE A 64 9.27 27.55 4.66
N ASN A 65 8.35 26.70 5.14
CA ASN A 65 8.45 25.26 5.02
C ASN A 65 7.15 24.65 4.46
N PRO A 66 7.03 24.53 3.12
CA PRO A 66 5.85 23.92 2.47
C PRO A 66 5.65 22.42 2.75
N ARG A 67 6.58 21.78 3.48
CA ARG A 67 6.52 20.38 3.88
C ARG A 67 6.26 20.21 5.38
N ASN A 68 5.99 21.30 6.11
CA ASN A 68 5.57 21.22 7.51
C ASN A 68 4.17 20.57 7.58
N ALA A 69 4.15 19.28 7.94
CA ALA A 69 2.92 18.52 8.04
C ALA A 69 2.10 18.98 9.25
N SER A 70 2.76 19.30 10.37
CA SER A 70 2.07 19.81 11.56
C SER A 70 1.30 21.11 11.28
N ALA A 71 1.88 22.06 10.53
CA ALA A 71 1.21 23.30 10.14
C ALA A 71 -0.01 23.05 9.23
N HIS A 72 0.11 22.15 8.24
CA HIS A 72 -1.03 21.73 7.44
C HIS A 72 -2.14 21.12 8.31
N PHE A 73 -1.82 20.26 9.26
CA PHE A 73 -2.83 19.66 10.13
C PHE A 73 -3.57 20.70 10.98
N GLU A 74 -2.85 21.62 11.62
CA GLU A 74 -3.46 22.67 12.46
C GLU A 74 -4.35 23.62 11.63
N LEU A 75 -3.91 24.02 10.42
CA LEU A 75 -4.74 24.81 9.50
C LEU A 75 -6.01 24.08 9.08
N ALA A 76 -5.90 22.79 8.78
CA ALA A 76 -7.06 21.99 8.41
C ALA A 76 -8.11 21.95 9.55
N LEU A 77 -7.66 21.85 10.80
CA LEU A 77 -8.54 21.89 11.97
C LEU A 77 -9.21 23.26 12.14
N LEU A 78 -8.48 24.35 11.90
CA LEU A 78 -9.02 25.71 11.97
C LEU A 78 -10.10 25.94 10.90
N TYR A 79 -9.82 25.60 9.65
CA TYR A 79 -10.77 25.77 8.55
C TYR A 79 -11.98 24.83 8.67
N GLU A 80 -11.80 23.60 9.18
CA GLU A 80 -12.93 22.72 9.46
C GLU A 80 -13.85 23.30 10.54
N LYS A 81 -13.28 23.97 11.55
CA LYS A 81 -14.04 24.55 12.67
C LYS A 81 -14.93 25.71 12.23
N ASP A 82 -14.45 26.55 11.32
CA ASP A 82 -15.21 27.71 10.87
C ASP A 82 -16.36 27.33 9.90
N GLU A 83 -16.44 26.05 9.49
CA GLU A 83 -17.41 25.41 8.56
C GLU A 83 -17.61 26.12 7.19
N THR A 84 -17.04 27.30 7.03
CA THR A 84 -17.15 28.18 5.86
C THR A 84 -16.09 27.87 4.82
N ASP A 85 -14.94 27.30 5.22
CA ASP A 85 -13.86 26.94 4.30
C ASP A 85 -13.56 25.42 4.31
N LEU A 86 -14.56 24.65 3.89
CA LEU A 86 -14.40 23.21 3.68
C LEU A 86 -13.32 22.88 2.64
N VAL A 87 -13.12 23.77 1.65
CA VAL A 87 -12.13 23.56 0.58
C VAL A 87 -10.71 23.65 1.13
N GLY A 88 -10.42 24.69 1.92
CA GLY A 88 -9.14 24.86 2.61
C GLY A 88 -8.86 23.68 3.55
N ALA A 89 -9.87 23.23 4.32
CA ALA A 89 -9.74 22.07 5.19
C ALA A 89 -9.37 20.79 4.40
N ILE A 90 -10.09 20.53 3.29
CA ILE A 90 -9.83 19.39 2.40
C ILE A 90 -8.39 19.43 1.86
N TYR A 91 -7.96 20.59 1.37
CA TYR A 91 -6.62 20.77 0.82
C TYR A 91 -5.55 20.43 1.86
N HIS A 92 -5.64 21.01 3.06
CA HIS A 92 -4.63 20.82 4.08
C HIS A 92 -4.62 19.42 4.70
N PHE A 93 -5.78 18.78 4.86
CA PHE A 93 -5.83 17.37 5.26
C PHE A 93 -5.21 16.45 4.21
N ASP A 94 -5.45 16.69 2.91
CA ASP A 94 -4.81 15.91 1.83
C ASP A 94 -3.29 16.09 1.85
N ARG A 95 -2.80 17.33 2.01
CA ARG A 95 -1.37 17.63 2.14
C ARG A 95 -0.74 16.92 3.35
N TYR A 96 -1.42 16.95 4.51
CA TYR A 96 -0.97 16.23 5.70
C TYR A 96 -0.80 14.74 5.44
N LEU A 97 -1.81 14.08 4.87
CA LEU A 97 -1.80 12.65 4.59
C LEU A 97 -0.74 12.26 3.55
N ARG A 98 -0.42 13.13 2.59
CA ARG A 98 0.67 12.90 1.64
C ARG A 98 2.05 12.99 2.29
N LEU A 99 2.22 13.92 3.22
CA LEU A 99 3.48 14.08 3.95
C LEU A 99 3.66 12.99 5.01
N ARG A 100 2.56 12.52 5.62
CA ARG A 100 2.54 11.52 6.69
C ARG A 100 1.41 10.51 6.52
N PRO A 101 1.57 9.54 5.59
CA PRO A 101 0.57 8.50 5.39
C PRO A 101 0.42 7.57 6.61
N ASP A 102 1.50 7.40 7.37
CA ASP A 102 1.61 6.48 8.51
C ASP A 102 1.51 7.20 9.87
N ALA A 103 1.01 8.45 9.90
CA ALA A 103 0.84 9.16 11.16
C ALA A 103 -0.13 8.40 12.09
N PRO A 104 0.07 8.42 13.43
CA PRO A 104 -0.82 7.74 14.37
C PRO A 104 -2.29 8.18 14.25
N ASN A 105 -2.52 9.45 13.89
CA ASN A 105 -3.84 10.05 13.67
C ASN A 105 -4.30 9.99 12.20
N ALA A 106 -3.58 9.33 11.29
CA ALA A 106 -3.91 9.33 9.86
C ALA A 106 -5.30 8.77 9.58
N GLY A 107 -5.78 7.80 10.37
CA GLY A 107 -7.17 7.31 10.29
C GLY A 107 -8.19 8.41 10.57
N ILE A 108 -8.02 9.13 11.68
CA ILE A 108 -8.89 10.24 12.09
C ILE A 108 -8.89 11.35 11.03
N VAL A 109 -7.72 11.65 10.46
CA VAL A 109 -7.60 12.67 9.42
C VAL A 109 -8.31 12.25 8.13
N LYS A 110 -8.24 10.96 7.76
CA LYS A 110 -8.99 10.44 6.60
C LYS A 110 -10.50 10.56 6.80
N ASP A 111 -10.99 10.28 8.01
CA ASP A 111 -12.41 10.41 8.34
C ASP A 111 -12.87 11.87 8.29
N ARG A 112 -12.08 12.81 8.85
CA ARG A 112 -12.33 14.26 8.75
C ARG A 112 -12.33 14.74 7.30
N LEU A 113 -11.32 14.35 6.51
CA LEU A 113 -11.25 14.66 5.08
C LEU A 113 -12.48 14.17 4.31
N LEU A 114 -12.94 12.95 4.60
CA LEU A 114 -14.13 12.39 3.98
C LEU A 114 -15.39 13.18 4.38
N ARG A 115 -15.53 13.53 5.66
CA ARG A 115 -16.63 14.35 6.16
C ARG A 115 -16.64 15.73 5.49
N CYS A 116 -15.51 16.42 5.40
CA CYS A 116 -15.44 17.71 4.70
C CYS A 116 -15.86 17.60 3.23
N LYS A 117 -15.42 16.54 2.52
CA LYS A 117 -15.85 16.28 1.13
C LYS A 117 -17.34 16.03 1.01
N GLN A 118 -17.93 15.29 1.95
CA GLN A 118 -19.38 15.05 1.97
C GLN A 118 -20.16 16.33 2.24
N LEU A 119 -19.76 17.12 3.23
CA LEU A 119 -20.39 18.40 3.55
C LEU A 119 -20.31 19.36 2.36
N LEU A 120 -19.15 19.42 1.69
CA LEU A 120 -18.97 20.24 0.49
C LEU A 120 -19.91 19.75 -0.63
N ALA A 121 -19.96 18.44 -0.88
CA ALA A 121 -20.87 17.86 -1.87
C ALA A 121 -22.34 18.18 -1.55
N SER A 122 -22.76 18.06 -0.29
CA SER A 122 -24.11 18.43 0.17
C SER A 122 -24.41 19.91 -0.02
N SER A 123 -23.43 20.80 0.20
CA SER A 123 -23.61 22.25 0.01
C SER A 123 -23.73 22.65 -1.46
N VAL A 124 -23.10 21.88 -2.37
CA VAL A 124 -23.05 22.16 -3.81
C VAL A 124 -24.22 21.48 -4.56
N GLN A 125 -24.78 20.39 -4.03
CA GLN A 125 -25.90 19.67 -4.66
C GLN A 125 -27.21 19.87 -3.88
N PRO A 126 -28.14 20.73 -4.37
CA PRO A 126 -29.50 20.80 -3.83
C PRO A 126 -30.37 19.58 -4.18
N VAL A 127 -29.84 18.61 -4.94
CA VAL A 127 -30.55 17.39 -5.33
C VAL A 127 -29.88 16.21 -4.63
N SER A 128 -30.60 15.57 -3.70
CA SER A 128 -30.19 14.28 -3.13
C SER A 128 -29.81 13.33 -4.27
N PRO A 129 -28.64 12.68 -4.22
CA PRO A 129 -28.25 11.74 -5.26
C PRO A 129 -29.36 10.73 -5.47
N ALA A 130 -29.66 10.41 -6.74
CA ALA A 130 -30.73 9.48 -7.07
C ALA A 130 -30.60 8.21 -6.20
N PRO A 131 -31.69 7.67 -5.60
CA PRO A 131 -31.60 6.56 -4.66
C PRO A 131 -30.83 5.34 -5.20
N ALA A 132 -30.80 5.15 -6.52
CA ALA A 132 -29.99 4.12 -7.17
C ALA A 132 -28.48 4.36 -7.03
N LEU A 133 -28.01 5.61 -7.21
CA LEU A 133 -26.60 5.96 -7.05
C LEU A 133 -26.16 5.79 -5.60
N GLN A 134 -27.02 6.17 -4.64
CA GLN A 134 -26.76 6.01 -3.22
C GLN A 134 -26.58 4.52 -2.83
N ARG A 135 -27.50 3.65 -3.29
CA ARG A 135 -27.41 2.20 -3.07
C ARG A 135 -26.15 1.59 -3.68
N GLU A 136 -25.78 2.04 -4.88
CA GLU A 136 -24.56 1.55 -5.55
C GLU A 136 -23.30 2.01 -4.80
N LEU A 137 -23.26 3.25 -4.31
CA LEU A 137 -22.16 3.73 -3.48
C LEU A 137 -22.03 2.93 -2.17
N GLU A 138 -23.14 2.65 -1.50
CA GLU A 138 -23.18 1.84 -0.28
C GLU A 138 -22.70 0.40 -0.56
N ARG A 139 -23.20 -0.21 -1.63
CA ARG A 139 -22.75 -1.54 -2.09
C ARG A 139 -21.25 -1.57 -2.33
N LEU A 140 -20.73 -0.62 -3.11
CA LEU A 140 -19.30 -0.52 -3.42
C LEU A 140 -18.46 -0.28 -2.16
N THR A 141 -18.97 0.48 -1.20
CA THR A 141 -18.28 0.73 0.08
C THR A 141 -18.16 -0.55 0.91
N ILE A 142 -19.24 -1.33 0.99
CA ILE A 142 -19.26 -2.62 1.66
C ILE A 142 -18.28 -3.59 0.97
N GLU A 143 -18.34 -3.68 -0.35
CA GLU A 143 -17.45 -4.55 -1.14
C GLU A 143 -15.98 -4.15 -0.96
N ASN A 144 -15.65 -2.85 -1.00
CA ASN A 144 -14.28 -2.39 -0.80
C ASN A 144 -13.76 -2.72 0.60
N ARG A 145 -14.60 -2.58 1.63
CA ARG A 145 -14.27 -2.96 3.01
C ARG A 145 -14.00 -4.46 3.12
N GLU A 146 -14.83 -5.28 2.48
CA GLU A 146 -14.69 -6.73 2.51
C GLU A 146 -13.43 -7.18 1.75
N LEU A 147 -13.17 -6.63 0.56
CA LEU A 147 -11.94 -6.90 -0.18
C LEU A 147 -10.69 -6.53 0.61
N ARG A 148 -10.72 -5.45 1.40
CA ARG A 148 -9.61 -5.07 2.29
C ARG A 148 -9.41 -6.10 3.40
N ARG A 149 -10.48 -6.56 4.06
CA ARG A 149 -10.38 -7.64 5.06
C ARG A 149 -9.81 -8.91 4.47
N GLN A 150 -10.25 -9.28 3.26
CA GLN A 150 -9.72 -10.45 2.57
C GLN A 150 -8.24 -10.27 2.25
N LEU A 151 -7.83 -9.09 1.78
CA LEU A 151 -6.42 -8.77 1.54
C LEU A 151 -5.58 -8.92 2.81
N ASP A 152 -6.05 -8.39 3.94
CA ASP A 152 -5.36 -8.47 5.24
C ASP A 152 -5.25 -9.94 5.71
N ALA A 153 -6.31 -10.73 5.53
CA ALA A 153 -6.31 -12.16 5.84
C ALA A 153 -5.31 -12.93 4.97
N TRP A 154 -5.27 -12.64 3.67
CA TRP A 154 -4.30 -13.22 2.74
C TRP A 154 -2.86 -12.85 3.07
N GLN A 155 -2.60 -11.59 3.43
CA GLN A 155 -1.28 -11.13 3.87
C GLN A 155 -0.82 -11.84 5.14
N THR A 156 -1.73 -12.01 6.10
CA THR A 156 -1.48 -12.73 7.35
C THR A 156 -1.19 -14.21 7.09
N HIS A 157 -1.99 -14.86 6.26
CA HIS A 157 -1.77 -16.26 5.88
C HIS A 157 -0.41 -16.45 5.18
N TYR A 158 -0.07 -15.55 4.25
CA TYR A 158 1.21 -15.58 3.55
C TYR A 158 2.40 -15.43 4.50
N THR A 159 2.34 -14.48 5.44
CA THR A 159 3.40 -14.27 6.44
C THR A 159 3.56 -15.45 7.39
N ILE A 160 2.47 -16.02 7.90
CA ILE A 160 2.52 -17.23 8.74
C ILE A 160 3.16 -18.40 7.98
N THR A 161 2.74 -18.62 6.74
CA THR A 161 3.25 -19.72 5.92
C THR A 161 4.75 -19.58 5.66
N GLN A 162 5.23 -18.36 5.38
CA GLN A 162 6.66 -18.08 5.22
C GLN A 162 7.45 -18.33 6.51
N GLN A 163 6.95 -17.90 7.66
CA GLN A 163 7.59 -18.15 8.95
C GLN A 163 7.64 -19.65 9.28
N GLN A 164 6.56 -20.40 9.02
CA GLN A 164 6.54 -21.85 9.19
C GLN A 164 7.56 -22.56 8.30
N GLN A 165 7.74 -22.10 7.06
CA GLN A 165 8.77 -22.65 6.17
C GLN A 165 10.20 -22.36 6.68
N GLN A 166 10.45 -21.18 7.23
CA GLN A 166 11.74 -20.83 7.84
C GLN A 166 12.03 -21.64 9.13
N VAL A 167 11.05 -21.79 10.01
CA VAL A 167 11.18 -22.63 11.23
C VAL A 167 11.39 -24.09 10.85
N ARG A 168 10.69 -24.58 9.82
CA ARG A 168 10.90 -25.94 9.32
C ARG A 168 12.29 -26.12 8.70
N ALA A 169 12.78 -25.16 7.92
CA ALA A 169 14.12 -25.22 7.33
C ALA A 169 15.23 -25.26 8.40
N THR A 170 15.10 -24.43 9.45
CA THR A 170 16.06 -24.41 10.57
C THR A 170 15.98 -25.64 11.48
N ALA A 171 14.81 -26.28 11.59
CA ALA A 171 14.64 -27.53 12.32
C ALA A 171 15.09 -28.79 11.55
N THR A 172 15.31 -28.69 10.22
CA THR A 172 15.67 -29.84 9.37
C THR A 172 17.15 -29.83 8.95
N GLU A 173 18.00 -28.94 9.47
CA GLU A 173 19.45 -29.02 9.26
C GLU A 173 19.99 -30.20 10.08
N PRO A 174 20.42 -31.32 9.45
CA PRO A 174 21.05 -32.40 10.19
C PRO A 174 22.45 -31.94 10.58
N ALA A 175 22.83 -32.17 11.85
CA ALA A 175 24.23 -32.04 12.27
C ALA A 175 25.13 -32.82 11.30
N PRO A 176 26.31 -32.30 10.92
CA PRO A 176 27.09 -32.88 9.83
C PRO A 176 27.72 -34.20 10.26
N GLU A 177 27.08 -35.32 9.93
CA GLU A 177 27.73 -36.63 9.94
C GLU A 177 28.46 -36.84 8.61
N GLN A 178 29.79 -36.69 8.67
CA GLN A 178 30.70 -37.21 7.66
C GLN A 178 30.64 -38.73 7.66
N THR A 179 29.99 -39.35 6.67
CA THR A 179 30.37 -40.71 6.26
C THR A 179 30.28 -40.92 4.75
N ALA A 180 31.27 -41.66 4.26
CA ALA A 180 31.76 -41.75 2.89
C ALA A 180 30.82 -42.39 1.85
N ARG A 181 30.96 -41.88 0.61
CA ARG A 181 31.04 -42.58 -0.69
C ARG A 181 30.64 -44.06 -0.74
N ALA A 182 29.70 -44.38 -1.63
CA ALA A 182 29.88 -45.45 -2.62
C ALA A 182 29.00 -45.19 -3.85
N ALA A 183 29.64 -44.97 -4.99
CA ALA A 183 29.02 -45.00 -6.30
C ALA A 183 28.95 -46.43 -6.81
N VAL A 184 27.80 -46.85 -7.34
CA VAL A 184 27.68 -48.02 -8.21
C VAL A 184 26.78 -47.66 -9.39
N ALA A 185 27.27 -48.00 -10.58
CA ALA A 185 26.68 -47.73 -11.88
C ALA A 185 25.48 -48.63 -12.22
N GLN A 186 24.77 -48.21 -13.28
CA GLN A 186 23.46 -48.62 -13.81
C GLN A 186 23.34 -50.11 -14.24
N PRO A 187 22.13 -50.55 -14.66
CA PRO A 187 21.95 -50.71 -16.11
C PRO A 187 20.60 -50.23 -16.68
N VAL A 188 20.60 -50.05 -18.01
CA VAL A 188 19.54 -49.59 -18.91
C VAL A 188 18.47 -50.67 -19.12
N ALA A 189 17.19 -50.30 -19.18
CA ALA A 189 16.15 -51.05 -19.87
C ALA A 189 15.09 -50.10 -20.47
N THR A 190 14.92 -50.20 -21.79
CA THR A 190 13.94 -49.49 -22.62
C THR A 190 12.58 -50.17 -22.54
N VAL A 191 11.49 -49.40 -22.38
CA VAL A 191 10.14 -49.79 -22.81
C VAL A 191 9.47 -48.58 -23.46
N GLN A 192 9.18 -48.70 -24.77
CA GLN A 192 8.26 -47.87 -25.54
C GLN A 192 6.80 -48.39 -25.37
N ILE A 193 5.84 -47.66 -25.98
CA ILE A 193 4.37 -47.87 -26.14
C ILE A 193 3.60 -46.83 -25.28
N ALA A 194 2.69 -45.97 -25.75
CA ALA A 194 2.10 -45.68 -27.07
C ALA A 194 1.43 -44.28 -27.07
N GLN A 195 1.34 -43.65 -28.25
CA GLN A 195 0.41 -42.56 -28.57
C GLN A 195 -0.83 -43.17 -29.27
N ALA A 196 -2.08 -42.82 -28.93
CA ALA A 196 -2.97 -41.79 -29.54
C ALA A 196 -4.42 -42.40 -29.59
N PRO A 197 -5.51 -41.71 -29.99
CA PRO A 197 -5.84 -40.28 -30.07
C PRO A 197 -7.18 -39.92 -29.38
N ARG A 198 -7.47 -38.62 -29.17
CA ARG A 198 -8.83 -38.09 -29.42
C ARG A 198 -8.82 -36.58 -29.64
N ALA A 199 -9.18 -36.23 -30.87
CA ALA A 199 -9.55 -34.89 -31.27
C ALA A 199 -10.92 -34.53 -30.68
N VAL A 200 -11.04 -33.29 -30.21
CA VAL A 200 -12.30 -32.55 -30.20
C VAL A 200 -12.00 -31.15 -30.74
N GLN A 201 -12.18 -31.06 -32.06
CA GLN A 201 -12.79 -29.95 -32.80
C GLN A 201 -12.41 -28.51 -32.43
N GLN A 202 -11.65 -27.88 -33.34
CA GLN A 202 -11.71 -26.43 -33.62
C GLN A 202 -13.06 -26.11 -34.28
N ALA A 203 -13.78 -25.06 -33.88
CA ALA A 203 -13.91 -23.74 -34.54
C ALA A 203 -15.22 -23.05 -34.02
N PRO A 204 -15.43 -21.71 -34.11
CA PRO A 204 -14.83 -20.78 -35.05
C PRO A 204 -13.90 -19.74 -34.42
N ALA A 205 -12.83 -19.45 -35.16
CA ALA A 205 -12.09 -18.21 -35.04
C ALA A 205 -13.00 -17.07 -35.50
N THR A 206 -13.57 -16.33 -34.55
CA THR A 206 -13.81 -14.91 -34.77
C THR A 206 -12.44 -14.25 -34.80
N SER A 207 -12.17 -13.54 -35.88
CA SER A 207 -10.96 -12.74 -36.11
C SER A 207 -10.85 -11.65 -35.04
N ALA A 208 -10.35 -12.04 -33.88
CA ALA A 208 -10.11 -11.19 -32.74
C ALA A 208 -9.05 -10.17 -33.11
N SER A 209 -9.45 -8.90 -33.26
CA SER A 209 -8.50 -7.81 -33.44
C SER A 209 -7.59 -7.75 -32.22
N VAL A 210 -6.36 -8.21 -32.40
CA VAL A 210 -5.33 -8.25 -31.36
C VAL A 210 -4.99 -6.81 -30.98
N ARG A 211 -5.56 -6.32 -29.87
CA ARG A 211 -5.31 -4.96 -29.38
C ARG A 211 -4.13 -5.01 -28.43
N LYS A 212 -3.12 -4.18 -28.64
CA LYS A 212 -1.99 -4.04 -27.73
C LYS A 212 -2.23 -2.90 -26.74
N HIS A 213 -1.84 -3.10 -25.48
CA HIS A 213 -1.93 -2.10 -24.42
C HIS A 213 -0.57 -1.94 -23.74
N ILE A 214 -0.10 -0.70 -23.58
CA ILE A 214 1.15 -0.40 -22.87
C ILE A 214 0.81 -0.08 -21.42
N VAL A 215 1.35 -0.86 -20.50
CA VAL A 215 1.09 -0.74 -19.06
C VAL A 215 1.51 0.63 -18.55
N GLN A 216 0.57 1.33 -17.94
CA GLN A 216 0.78 2.64 -17.33
C GLN A 216 1.13 2.53 -15.84
N PRO A 217 1.71 3.58 -15.23
CA PRO A 217 1.95 3.62 -13.79
C PRO A 217 0.66 3.34 -13.00
N GLY A 218 0.71 2.34 -12.11
CA GLY A 218 -0.41 1.98 -11.25
C GLY A 218 -1.42 1.00 -11.85
N GLU A 219 -1.27 0.58 -13.11
CA GLU A 219 -2.10 -0.49 -13.68
C GLU A 219 -1.62 -1.89 -13.26
N SER A 220 -2.57 -2.77 -12.93
CA SER A 220 -2.37 -4.20 -12.72
C SER A 220 -3.05 -5.02 -13.83
N PRO A 221 -2.67 -6.30 -14.04
CA PRO A 221 -3.34 -7.17 -15.01
C PRO A 221 -4.86 -7.23 -14.77
N TYR A 222 -5.29 -7.21 -13.51
CA TYR A 222 -6.70 -7.18 -13.14
C TYR A 222 -7.39 -5.88 -13.58
N SER A 223 -6.79 -4.72 -13.31
CA SER A 223 -7.35 -3.42 -13.73
C SER A 223 -7.42 -3.28 -15.26
N ILE A 224 -6.43 -3.84 -15.96
CA ILE A 224 -6.37 -3.85 -17.43
C ILE A 224 -7.41 -4.82 -18.00
N ALA A 225 -7.54 -6.03 -17.45
CA ALA A 225 -8.57 -6.98 -17.84
C ALA A 225 -9.97 -6.37 -17.69
N ARG A 226 -10.23 -5.72 -16.56
CA ARG A 226 -11.49 -5.01 -16.27
C ARG A 226 -11.74 -3.86 -17.25
N LYS A 227 -10.72 -3.05 -17.55
CA LYS A 227 -10.79 -1.93 -18.51
C LYS A 227 -11.22 -2.38 -19.90
N TYR A 228 -10.78 -3.55 -20.33
CA TYR A 228 -11.10 -4.12 -21.64
C TYR A 228 -12.27 -5.13 -21.60
N GLY A 229 -12.87 -5.36 -20.44
CA GLY A 229 -13.98 -6.30 -20.27
C GLY A 229 -13.61 -7.76 -20.56
N VAL A 230 -12.33 -8.13 -20.40
CA VAL A 230 -11.85 -9.50 -20.62
C VAL A 230 -11.61 -10.19 -19.28
N LYS A 231 -11.73 -11.53 -19.26
CA LYS A 231 -11.38 -12.31 -18.06
C LYS A 231 -9.88 -12.26 -17.81
N LEU A 232 -9.48 -12.20 -16.54
CA LEU A 232 -8.05 -12.18 -16.17
C LEU A 232 -7.30 -13.39 -16.72
N ASP A 233 -7.89 -14.58 -16.64
CA ASP A 233 -7.27 -15.81 -17.17
C ASP A 233 -7.08 -15.75 -18.69
N ALA A 234 -8.02 -15.13 -19.42
CA ALA A 234 -7.89 -14.93 -20.86
C ALA A 234 -6.76 -13.94 -21.17
N LEU A 235 -6.65 -12.86 -20.39
CA LEU A 235 -5.56 -11.89 -20.52
C LEU A 235 -4.19 -12.51 -20.23
N LEU A 236 -4.08 -13.33 -19.19
CA LEU A 236 -2.82 -14.02 -18.85
C LEU A 236 -2.49 -15.12 -19.86
N GLY A 237 -3.49 -15.87 -20.34
CA GLY A 237 -3.33 -16.86 -21.39
C GLY A 237 -2.85 -16.26 -22.71
N ALA A 238 -3.28 -15.04 -23.04
CA ALA A 238 -2.81 -14.31 -24.21
C ALA A 238 -1.38 -13.74 -24.06
N ASN A 239 -0.81 -13.77 -22.84
CA ASN A 239 0.52 -13.23 -22.54
C ASN A 239 1.36 -14.23 -21.71
N PRO A 240 1.71 -15.39 -22.28
CA PRO A 240 2.50 -16.40 -21.59
C PRO A 240 3.87 -15.81 -21.17
N GLY A 241 4.25 -16.04 -19.91
CA GLY A 241 5.50 -15.54 -19.34
C GLY A 241 5.39 -14.20 -18.60
N ILE A 242 4.20 -13.56 -18.58
CA ILE A 242 3.98 -12.41 -17.72
C ILE A 242 3.59 -12.88 -16.33
N ASP A 243 4.43 -12.53 -15.36
CA ASP A 243 4.13 -12.70 -13.94
C ASP A 243 3.16 -11.58 -13.50
N PRO A 244 1.93 -11.91 -13.05
CA PRO A 244 0.94 -10.92 -12.62
C PRO A 244 1.42 -10.03 -11.47
N ARG A 245 2.41 -10.49 -10.69
CA ARG A 245 2.99 -9.77 -9.55
C ARG A 245 4.16 -8.88 -9.94
N ARG A 246 4.65 -8.96 -11.18
CA ARG A 246 5.86 -8.25 -11.65
C ARG A 246 5.65 -7.51 -12.96
N LEU A 247 4.43 -7.04 -13.20
CA LEU A 247 4.11 -6.23 -14.37
C LEU A 247 4.88 -4.91 -14.32
N ARG A 248 5.65 -4.60 -15.37
CA ARG A 248 6.45 -3.36 -15.43
C ARG A 248 5.72 -2.28 -16.23
N VAL A 249 5.86 -1.03 -15.78
CA VAL A 249 5.41 0.13 -16.56
C VAL A 249 6.14 0.15 -17.90
N GLY A 250 5.40 0.42 -18.99
CA GLY A 250 5.90 0.37 -20.35
C GLY A 250 5.87 -1.01 -21.00
N GLN A 251 5.54 -2.07 -20.26
CA GLN A 251 5.39 -3.41 -20.82
C GLN A 251 4.17 -3.47 -21.74
N THR A 252 4.31 -4.15 -22.89
CA THR A 252 3.20 -4.30 -23.84
C THR A 252 2.45 -5.60 -23.55
N LEU A 253 1.14 -5.48 -23.35
CA LEU A 253 0.19 -6.58 -23.19
C LEU A 253 -0.65 -6.76 -24.45
N THR A 254 -0.84 -8.01 -24.83
CA THR A 254 -1.80 -8.43 -25.83
C THR A 254 -3.16 -8.62 -25.18
N ILE A 255 -4.15 -7.83 -25.58
CA ILE A 255 -5.53 -7.94 -25.09
C ILE A 255 -6.29 -8.88 -26.04
N PRO A 256 -6.78 -10.05 -25.56
CA PRO A 256 -7.62 -10.92 -26.37
C PRO A 256 -8.95 -10.24 -26.68
N ALA A 257 -9.60 -10.61 -27.78
CA ALA A 257 -10.99 -10.21 -27.99
C ALA A 257 -11.90 -10.94 -27.01
N GLN A 258 -13.09 -10.37 -26.80
CA GLN A 258 -14.13 -10.91 -25.94
C GLN A 258 -14.68 -12.24 -26.44
#